data_AF-A0A8D0U223-F1
#
_entry.id   AF-A0A8D0U223-F1
#
_cell.length_a   1.000
_cell.length_b   1.000
_cell.length_c   1.000
_cell.angle_alpha   90.00
_cell.angle_beta   90.00
_cell.angle_gamma   90.00
#
_symmetry.space_group_name_H-M   'P 1'
#
loop_
_entity.id
_entity.type
_entity.pdbx_description
1 polymer ?
#
loop_
_entity_poly.entity_id
_entity_poly.type
_entity_poly.pdbx_seq_one_letter_code
_entity_poly.pdbx_strand_id
1 'polypeptide(L)'
;NDIKVAQWMIQQPHKAATFFGCIGIDKFGEILKKKAAEAHVDAHYYEQNEQPTGTCAACITGGNRSLVANLAAANCYKKEKHLDMEKNWTLVDKARVYYIAEAATFAREQGFETEDIKEIAKKTQALPKVNSKRQRIVIFTQGRDDTILATESEVTAFAVLDQDQKEIVDTNGAGDAFVGGFLSQLVFDKPLTECIRAGHYAASVIIRRTGCTFPEKPDFH
;
A
#
# COMPACT_ATOMS: atom_id res chain seq x y z
N ASN A 1 0.64 4.48 -2.63
CA ASN A 1 -0.35 5.47 -2.11
C ASN A 1 -0.86 5.09 -0.72
N ASP A 2 -0.82 3.82 -0.41
CA ASP A 2 -1.02 3.10 0.85
C ASP A 2 -0.67 3.91 2.09
N ILE A 3 0.55 4.46 2.16
CA ILE A 3 1.02 5.22 3.34
C ILE A 3 0.20 6.49 3.57
N LYS A 4 -0.23 7.17 2.50
CA LYS A 4 -1.10 8.35 2.62
C LYS A 4 -2.50 7.96 3.08
N VAL A 5 -3.03 6.84 2.57
CA VAL A 5 -4.33 6.32 2.97
C VAL A 5 -4.30 5.84 4.41
N ALA A 6 -3.22 5.18 4.84
CA ALA A 6 -3.02 4.79 6.24
C ALA A 6 -2.99 6.03 7.14
N GLN A 7 -2.21 7.07 6.79
CA GLN A 7 -2.18 8.31 7.56
C GLN A 7 -3.53 9.03 7.59
N TRP A 8 -4.28 9.01 6.48
CA TRP A 8 -5.64 9.54 6.41
C TRP A 8 -6.59 8.77 7.32
N MET A 9 -6.55 7.45 7.33
CA MET A 9 -7.39 6.64 8.21
C MET A 9 -7.00 6.80 9.70
N ILE A 10 -5.70 6.96 9.99
CA ILE A 10 -5.20 7.19 11.36
C ILE A 10 -5.64 8.56 11.88
N GLN A 11 -5.70 9.58 11.01
CA GLN A 11 -5.93 10.99 11.33
C GLN A 11 -4.86 11.58 12.27
N GLN A 12 -4.84 11.13 13.53
CA GLN A 12 -3.88 11.54 14.55
C GLN A 12 -3.14 10.33 15.17
N PRO A 13 -1.86 10.48 15.52
CA PRO A 13 -1.03 11.66 15.31
C PRO A 13 -0.72 11.88 13.82
N HIS A 14 -0.51 13.14 13.42
CA HIS A 14 0.19 13.42 12.17
C HIS A 14 1.58 12.77 12.20
N LYS A 15 2.11 12.41 11.04
CA LYS A 15 3.42 11.74 10.92
C LYS A 15 3.49 10.38 11.62
N ALA A 16 2.34 9.70 11.77
CA ALA A 16 2.30 8.31 12.22
C ALA A 16 2.92 7.36 11.19
N ALA A 17 2.86 7.73 9.90
CA ALA A 17 3.40 6.92 8.81
C ALA A 17 4.62 7.57 8.15
N THR A 18 5.73 6.84 8.12
CA THR A 18 7.00 7.25 7.50
C THR A 18 7.09 6.70 6.08
N PHE A 19 7.61 7.48 5.14
CA PHE A 19 7.87 7.04 3.77
C PHE A 19 9.30 7.36 3.35
N PHE A 20 10.00 6.36 2.79
CA PHE A 20 11.31 6.56 2.15
C PHE A 20 11.25 6.24 0.67
N GLY A 21 11.96 7.02 -0.14
CA GLY A 21 12.07 6.82 -1.59
C GLY A 21 13.16 7.70 -2.20
N CYS A 22 13.35 7.63 -3.50
CA CYS A 22 14.32 8.45 -4.24
C CYS A 22 13.61 9.34 -5.25
N ILE A 23 14.01 10.63 -5.31
CA ILE A 23 13.46 11.63 -6.25
C ILE A 23 14.60 12.41 -6.92
N GLY A 24 14.26 13.08 -8.02
CA GLY A 24 15.15 14.06 -8.63
C GLY A 24 15.04 15.40 -7.90
N ILE A 25 16.12 16.17 -7.91
CA ILE A 25 16.10 17.58 -7.50
C ILE A 25 15.50 18.38 -8.66
N ASP A 26 14.18 18.35 -8.74
CA ASP A 26 13.41 19.00 -9.79
C ASP A 26 12.01 19.42 -9.31
N LYS A 27 11.27 20.10 -10.19
CA LYS A 27 9.92 20.60 -9.89
C LYS A 27 8.95 19.49 -9.48
N PHE A 28 9.08 18.29 -10.04
CA PHE A 28 8.19 17.17 -9.69
C PHE A 28 8.54 16.60 -8.32
N GLY A 29 9.82 16.54 -7.95
CA GLY A 29 10.29 16.18 -6.63
C GLY A 29 9.74 17.13 -5.55
N GLU A 30 9.76 18.44 -5.80
CA GLU A 30 9.16 19.44 -4.91
C GLU A 30 7.64 19.27 -4.76
N ILE A 31 6.94 18.97 -5.85
CA ILE A 31 5.51 18.68 -5.81
C ILE A 31 5.23 17.44 -4.97
N LEU A 32 6.03 16.36 -5.12
CA LEU A 32 5.88 15.15 -4.33
C LEU A 32 6.08 15.41 -2.83
N LYS A 33 7.13 16.13 -2.46
CA LYS A 33 7.40 16.54 -1.07
C LYS A 33 6.22 17.33 -0.48
N LYS A 34 5.74 18.33 -1.21
CA LYS A 34 4.57 19.13 -0.80
C LYS A 34 3.33 18.26 -0.59
N LYS A 35 3.03 17.37 -1.55
CA LYS A 35 1.85 16.48 -1.48
C LYS A 35 1.96 15.42 -0.39
N ALA A 36 3.16 14.99 -0.01
CA ALA A 36 3.36 14.12 1.15
C ALA A 36 3.10 14.86 2.47
N ALA A 37 3.60 16.09 2.58
CA ALA A 37 3.37 16.93 3.76
C ALA A 37 1.89 17.32 3.94
N GLU A 38 1.20 17.67 2.85
CA GLU A 38 -0.26 17.91 2.85
C GLU A 38 -1.06 16.67 3.29
N ALA A 39 -0.55 15.47 3.02
CA ALA A 39 -1.14 14.22 3.49
C ALA A 39 -0.68 13.82 4.90
N HIS A 40 0.07 14.69 5.59
CA HIS A 40 0.62 14.48 6.94
C HIS A 40 1.55 13.25 7.08
N VAL A 41 2.13 12.78 5.97
CA VAL A 41 3.10 11.69 5.95
C VAL A 41 4.49 12.24 6.30
N ASP A 42 5.24 11.49 7.11
CA ASP A 42 6.65 11.82 7.40
C ASP A 42 7.56 11.27 6.30
N ALA A 43 7.56 11.93 5.15
CA ALA A 43 8.33 11.50 3.99
C ALA A 43 9.77 12.03 4.03
N HIS A 44 10.74 11.13 3.91
CA HIS A 44 12.16 11.46 3.79
C HIS A 44 12.70 10.85 2.50
N TYR A 45 13.08 11.71 1.56
CA TYR A 45 13.53 11.28 0.24
C TYR A 45 15.05 11.38 0.11
N TYR A 46 15.64 10.40 -0.58
CA TYR A 46 16.97 10.54 -1.18
C TYR A 46 16.85 11.41 -2.43
N GLU A 47 17.43 12.61 -2.40
CA GLU A 47 17.39 13.56 -3.51
C GLU A 47 18.71 13.54 -4.29
N GLN A 48 18.65 13.52 -5.62
CA GLN A 48 19.82 13.44 -6.49
C GLN A 48 19.60 14.19 -7.83
N ASN A 49 20.70 14.47 -8.55
CA ASN A 49 20.71 15.22 -9.82
C ASN A 49 20.98 14.34 -11.06
N GLU A 50 21.19 13.03 -10.89
CA GLU A 50 21.53 12.06 -11.95
C GLU A 50 20.31 11.70 -12.81
N GLN A 51 19.12 11.62 -12.22
CA GLN A 51 17.87 11.23 -12.87
C GLN A 51 16.72 12.13 -12.43
N PRO A 52 15.75 12.45 -13.32
CA PRO A 52 14.57 13.20 -12.95
C PRO A 52 13.65 12.36 -12.03
N THR A 53 12.79 13.03 -11.29
CA THR A 53 11.75 12.40 -10.49
C THR A 53 10.87 11.50 -11.36
N GLY A 54 10.61 10.28 -10.88
CA GLY A 54 9.76 9.31 -11.57
C GLY A 54 8.33 9.82 -11.79
N THR A 55 7.73 9.41 -12.88
CA THR A 55 6.38 9.84 -13.29
C THR A 55 5.55 8.66 -13.75
N CYS A 56 4.25 8.69 -13.45
CA CYS A 56 3.30 7.73 -14.02
C CYS A 56 2.20 8.52 -14.75
N ALA A 57 2.11 8.32 -16.06
CA ALA A 57 1.01 8.86 -16.86
C ALA A 57 -0.21 7.95 -16.73
N ALA A 58 -1.33 8.52 -16.33
CA ALA A 58 -2.62 7.85 -16.33
C ALA A 58 -3.43 8.32 -17.55
N CYS A 59 -3.43 7.51 -18.61
CA CYS A 59 -4.17 7.78 -19.84
C CYS A 59 -5.59 7.22 -19.70
N ILE A 60 -6.60 8.10 -19.60
CA ILE A 60 -8.00 7.73 -19.32
C ILE A 60 -8.81 7.78 -20.62
N THR A 61 -9.52 6.69 -20.94
CA THR A 61 -10.41 6.59 -22.11
C THR A 61 -11.73 5.90 -21.74
N GLY A 62 -12.80 6.69 -21.57
CA GLY A 62 -14.05 6.19 -21.02
C GLY A 62 -13.83 5.64 -19.60
N GLY A 63 -14.24 4.40 -19.35
CA GLY A 63 -13.98 3.69 -18.09
C GLY A 63 -12.61 3.00 -18.00
N ASN A 64 -11.79 3.07 -19.05
CA ASN A 64 -10.50 2.39 -19.10
C ASN A 64 -9.35 3.32 -18.69
N ARG A 65 -8.28 2.70 -18.18
CA ARG A 65 -7.02 3.38 -17.90
C ARG A 65 -5.83 2.58 -18.36
N SER A 66 -4.89 3.26 -19.01
CA SER A 66 -3.54 2.75 -19.25
C SER A 66 -2.54 3.53 -18.38
N LEU A 67 -1.67 2.80 -17.69
CA LEU A 67 -0.63 3.37 -16.83
C LEU A 67 0.73 3.21 -17.52
N VAL A 68 1.43 4.32 -17.70
CA VAL A 68 2.79 4.32 -18.25
C VAL A 68 3.73 4.90 -17.20
N ALA A 69 4.44 4.02 -16.49
CA ALA A 69 5.37 4.39 -15.44
C ALA A 69 6.80 4.53 -16.00
N ASN A 70 7.40 5.69 -15.80
CA ASN A 70 8.84 5.90 -15.92
C ASN A 70 9.40 6.05 -14.51
N LEU A 71 10.08 5.01 -14.01
CA LEU A 71 10.60 4.99 -12.65
C LEU A 71 11.67 6.05 -12.40
N ALA A 72 12.54 6.32 -13.39
CA ALA A 72 13.62 7.30 -13.32
C ALA A 72 14.35 7.29 -11.95
N ALA A 73 14.34 8.42 -11.20
CA ALA A 73 14.95 8.52 -9.88
C ALA A 73 14.52 7.44 -8.88
N ALA A 74 13.30 6.88 -8.99
CA ALA A 74 12.84 5.85 -8.06
C ALA A 74 13.73 4.58 -8.10
N ASN A 75 14.38 4.30 -9.23
CA ASN A 75 15.35 3.20 -9.37
C ASN A 75 16.74 3.52 -8.80
N CYS A 76 16.97 4.76 -8.36
CA CYS A 76 18.28 5.25 -7.92
C CYS A 76 18.43 5.25 -6.40
N TYR A 77 17.54 4.60 -5.65
CA TYR A 77 17.64 4.53 -4.19
C TYR A 77 18.92 3.81 -3.77
N LYS A 78 19.75 4.49 -2.96
CA LYS A 78 21.03 3.98 -2.47
C LYS A 78 20.95 3.81 -0.95
N LYS A 79 20.92 2.56 -0.48
CA LYS A 79 20.78 2.22 0.94
C LYS A 79 21.84 2.92 1.78
N GLU A 80 23.09 2.81 1.36
CA GLU A 80 24.29 3.35 2.02
C GLU A 80 24.31 4.88 2.09
N LYS A 81 23.56 5.56 1.21
CA LYS A 81 23.48 7.03 1.18
C LYS A 81 22.24 7.61 1.83
N HIS A 82 21.28 6.77 2.25
CA HIS A 82 20.01 7.23 2.78
C HIS A 82 19.51 6.39 3.95
N LEU A 83 19.26 5.10 3.74
CA LEU A 83 18.69 4.24 4.79
C LEU A 83 19.66 4.03 5.95
N ASP A 84 20.95 3.84 5.66
CA ASP A 84 22.00 3.58 6.65
C ASP A 84 22.41 4.82 7.45
N MET A 85 21.90 6.00 7.09
CA MET A 85 22.13 7.20 7.88
C MET A 85 21.39 7.08 9.21
N GLU A 86 22.10 7.27 10.32
CA GLU A 86 21.56 7.13 11.68
C GLU A 86 20.22 7.87 11.88
N LYS A 87 20.14 9.11 11.37
CA LYS A 87 18.91 9.94 11.45
C LYS A 87 17.68 9.28 10.79
N ASN A 88 17.88 8.52 9.71
CA ASN A 88 16.82 7.85 8.97
C ASN A 88 16.55 6.47 9.57
N TRP A 89 17.61 5.73 9.93
CA TRP A 89 17.49 4.42 10.56
C TRP A 89 16.74 4.50 11.91
N THR A 90 16.93 5.58 12.68
CA THR A 90 16.17 5.82 13.91
C THR A 90 14.64 5.86 13.68
N LEU A 91 14.18 6.25 12.49
CA LEU A 91 12.75 6.23 12.15
C LEU A 91 12.27 4.82 11.82
N VAL A 92 13.15 3.99 11.24
CA VAL A 92 12.91 2.55 11.02
C VAL A 92 12.73 1.89 12.39
N ASP A 93 13.65 2.10 13.33
CA ASP A 93 13.58 1.49 14.67
C ASP A 93 12.32 1.87 15.47
N LYS A 94 11.74 3.04 15.20
CA LYS A 94 10.47 3.48 15.82
C LYS A 94 9.24 2.74 15.25
N ALA A 95 9.34 2.16 14.07
CA ALA A 95 8.20 1.57 13.39
C ALA A 95 7.79 0.22 14.03
N ARG A 96 6.50 0.09 14.31
CA ARG A 96 5.89 -1.17 14.79
C ARG A 96 5.54 -2.12 13.63
N VAL A 97 5.25 -1.55 12.47
CA VAL A 97 4.80 -2.25 11.26
C VAL A 97 5.60 -1.71 10.07
N TYR A 98 6.09 -2.62 9.23
CA TYR A 98 6.81 -2.29 8.00
C TYR A 98 6.00 -2.79 6.80
N TYR A 99 5.91 -1.97 5.76
CA TYR A 99 5.28 -2.33 4.50
C TYR A 99 6.20 -1.95 3.33
N ILE A 100 6.40 -2.88 2.41
CA ILE A 100 7.19 -2.72 1.19
C ILE A 100 6.40 -3.39 0.06
N ALA A 101 6.20 -2.68 -1.06
CA ALA A 101 5.34 -3.15 -2.15
C ALA A 101 6.15 -3.93 -3.20
N GLU A 102 6.09 -5.27 -3.21
CA GLU A 102 6.75 -6.11 -4.25
C GLU A 102 5.98 -7.44 -4.56
N ALA A 103 4.69 -7.50 -4.27
CA ALA A 103 3.91 -8.75 -4.35
C ALA A 103 3.86 -9.40 -5.75
N ALA A 104 3.94 -8.60 -6.83
CA ALA A 104 3.86 -9.09 -8.21
C ALA A 104 5.11 -9.85 -8.70
N THR A 105 6.25 -9.72 -8.00
CA THR A 105 7.46 -10.51 -8.27
C THR A 105 7.38 -11.84 -7.53
N PHE A 106 6.86 -11.84 -6.30
CA PHE A 106 6.82 -12.99 -5.40
C PHE A 106 6.05 -14.19 -5.96
N ALA A 107 4.85 -13.98 -6.53
CA ALA A 107 4.01 -15.09 -7.01
C ALA A 107 4.62 -15.85 -8.22
N ARG A 108 5.32 -15.14 -9.12
CA ARG A 108 5.97 -15.74 -10.30
C ARG A 108 7.20 -16.59 -9.93
N GLU A 109 7.87 -16.24 -8.84
CA GLU A 109 9.09 -16.93 -8.41
C GLU A 109 8.81 -18.22 -7.61
N GLN A 110 7.63 -18.39 -7.02
CA GLN A 110 7.34 -19.56 -6.17
C GLN A 110 6.90 -20.83 -6.93
N GLY A 111 6.64 -20.75 -8.24
CA GLY A 111 6.41 -21.93 -9.09
C GLY A 111 5.21 -22.81 -8.69
N PHE A 112 4.15 -22.23 -8.10
CA PHE A 112 2.97 -23.00 -7.70
C PHE A 112 2.13 -23.44 -8.91
N GLU A 113 1.85 -24.73 -9.04
CA GLU A 113 1.02 -25.33 -10.11
C GLU A 113 -0.47 -25.37 -9.74
N THR A 114 -1.07 -24.23 -9.40
CA THR A 114 -2.51 -24.12 -9.12
C THR A 114 -3.01 -22.70 -9.39
N GLU A 115 -4.27 -22.55 -9.76
CA GLU A 115 -4.96 -21.27 -9.95
C GLU A 115 -5.96 -20.96 -8.82
N ASP A 116 -6.17 -21.89 -7.88
CA ASP A 116 -7.06 -21.67 -6.74
C ASP A 116 -6.41 -20.72 -5.73
N ILE A 117 -6.98 -19.52 -5.59
CA ILE A 117 -6.46 -18.45 -4.73
C ILE A 117 -6.43 -18.86 -3.24
N LYS A 118 -7.35 -19.70 -2.77
CA LYS A 118 -7.32 -20.21 -1.38
C LYS A 118 -6.17 -21.20 -1.19
N GLU A 119 -5.93 -22.05 -2.18
CA GLU A 119 -4.79 -22.98 -2.16
C GLU A 119 -3.45 -22.23 -2.21
N ILE A 120 -3.34 -21.23 -3.10
CA ILE A 120 -2.17 -20.36 -3.22
C ILE A 120 -1.94 -19.62 -1.89
N ALA A 121 -3.00 -19.11 -1.25
CA ALA A 121 -2.89 -18.39 0.01
C ALA A 121 -2.35 -19.30 1.12
N LYS A 122 -2.87 -20.53 1.21
CA LYS A 122 -2.40 -21.55 2.17
C LYS A 122 -0.94 -21.96 1.92
N LYS A 123 -0.57 -22.24 0.66
CA LYS A 123 0.82 -22.57 0.28
C LYS A 123 1.78 -21.42 0.62
N THR A 124 1.38 -20.19 0.29
CA THR A 124 2.15 -18.98 0.61
C THR A 124 2.32 -18.80 2.12
N GLN A 125 1.24 -19.03 2.88
CA GLN A 125 1.23 -18.93 4.34
C GLN A 125 2.27 -19.90 4.94
N ALA A 126 2.32 -21.13 4.42
CA ALA A 126 3.20 -22.22 4.89
C ALA A 126 4.67 -22.13 4.44
N LEU A 127 5.06 -21.15 3.63
CA LEU A 127 6.47 -21.01 3.19
C LEU A 127 7.43 -20.91 4.38
N PRO A 128 8.71 -21.30 4.24
CA PRO A 128 9.69 -21.17 5.32
C PRO A 128 9.73 -19.74 5.89
N LYS A 129 9.74 -19.61 7.22
CA LYS A 129 9.77 -18.32 7.92
C LYS A 129 10.75 -18.35 9.08
N VAL A 130 11.76 -17.48 9.01
CA VAL A 130 12.86 -17.43 10.00
C VAL A 130 12.38 -17.01 11.39
N ASN A 131 11.52 -15.98 11.47
CA ASN A 131 11.00 -15.52 12.75
C ASN A 131 9.81 -16.37 13.20
N SER A 132 10.04 -17.29 14.13
CA SER A 132 9.03 -18.19 14.71
C SER A 132 8.07 -17.53 15.71
N LYS A 133 8.34 -16.30 16.18
CA LYS A 133 7.49 -15.59 17.16
C LYS A 133 6.21 -15.01 16.54
N ARG A 134 6.13 -14.95 15.21
CA ARG A 134 4.98 -14.41 14.47
C ARG A 134 4.68 -15.34 13.32
N GLN A 135 3.44 -15.78 13.17
CA GLN A 135 3.05 -16.55 12.01
C GLN A 135 2.90 -15.67 10.77
N ARG A 136 3.08 -16.24 9.58
CA ARG A 136 2.76 -15.53 8.33
C ARG A 136 1.24 -15.42 8.22
N ILE A 137 0.79 -14.24 7.81
CA ILE A 137 -0.57 -13.97 7.39
C ILE A 137 -0.50 -13.59 5.91
N VAL A 138 -1.39 -14.16 5.11
CA VAL A 138 -1.48 -13.87 3.67
C VAL A 138 -2.86 -13.31 3.37
N ILE A 139 -2.91 -12.22 2.62
CA ILE A 139 -4.16 -11.57 2.22
C ILE A 139 -4.14 -11.37 0.71
N PHE A 140 -5.16 -11.87 0.02
CA PHE A 140 -5.36 -11.66 -1.41
C PHE A 140 -6.68 -10.94 -1.67
N THR A 141 -6.60 -9.79 -2.31
CA THR A 141 -7.75 -9.03 -2.82
C THR A 141 -8.10 -9.51 -4.22
N GLN A 142 -9.39 -9.66 -4.52
CA GLN A 142 -9.88 -10.19 -5.80
C GLN A 142 -10.84 -9.24 -6.52
N GLY A 143 -10.56 -7.94 -6.48
CA GLY A 143 -11.45 -6.93 -7.05
C GLY A 143 -12.79 -6.91 -6.33
N ARG A 144 -13.86 -7.37 -7.00
CA ARG A 144 -15.22 -7.47 -6.44
C ARG A 144 -15.46 -8.76 -5.67
N ASP A 145 -14.65 -9.79 -5.92
CA ASP A 145 -14.80 -11.09 -5.27
C ASP A 145 -14.18 -11.04 -3.87
N ASP A 146 -14.53 -12.02 -3.03
CA ASP A 146 -14.12 -12.06 -1.63
C ASP A 146 -12.61 -11.88 -1.44
N THR A 147 -12.24 -11.12 -0.42
CA THR A 147 -10.85 -11.06 0.04
C THR A 147 -10.51 -12.32 0.83
N ILE A 148 -9.42 -12.99 0.46
CA ILE A 148 -8.97 -14.22 1.11
C ILE A 148 -7.91 -13.89 2.16
N LEU A 149 -8.15 -14.33 3.39
CA LEU A 149 -7.19 -14.29 4.49
C LEU A 149 -6.74 -15.72 4.80
N ALA A 150 -5.44 -16.00 4.70
CA ALA A 150 -4.87 -17.24 5.20
C ALA A 150 -4.00 -16.99 6.44
N THR A 151 -4.31 -17.72 7.49
CA THR A 151 -3.54 -17.82 8.74
C THR A 151 -3.00 -19.24 8.90
N GLU A 152 -2.28 -19.52 9.98
CA GLU A 152 -1.81 -20.89 10.26
C GLU A 152 -2.98 -21.87 10.47
N SER A 153 -4.08 -21.42 11.08
CA SER A 153 -5.21 -22.27 11.44
C SER A 153 -6.23 -22.41 10.31
N GLU A 154 -6.46 -21.36 9.53
CA GLU A 154 -7.59 -21.32 8.60
C GLU A 154 -7.39 -20.39 7.40
N VAL A 155 -8.24 -20.62 6.39
CA VAL A 155 -8.41 -19.74 5.24
C VAL A 155 -9.85 -19.23 5.25
N THR A 156 -10.01 -17.93 5.41
CA THR A 156 -11.29 -17.25 5.59
C THR A 156 -11.54 -16.27 4.45
N ALA A 157 -12.77 -16.24 3.95
CA ALA A 157 -13.20 -15.32 2.89
C ALA A 157 -14.00 -14.17 3.48
N PHE A 158 -13.70 -12.95 3.06
CA PHE A 158 -14.34 -11.72 3.49
C PHE A 158 -15.02 -11.06 2.29
N ALA A 159 -16.34 -11.05 2.27
CA ALA A 159 -17.11 -10.38 1.23
C ALA A 159 -16.70 -8.90 1.14
N VAL A 160 -16.45 -8.45 -0.08
CA VAL A 160 -16.20 -7.03 -0.36
C VAL A 160 -17.52 -6.28 -0.17
N LEU A 161 -17.45 -5.06 0.37
CA LEU A 161 -18.62 -4.20 0.52
C LEU A 161 -19.34 -4.07 -0.83
N ASP A 162 -20.66 -4.31 -0.85
CA ASP A 162 -21.44 -4.13 -2.07
C ASP A 162 -21.38 -2.65 -2.51
N GLN A 163 -21.09 -2.42 -3.78
CA GLN A 163 -20.94 -1.09 -4.36
C GLN A 163 -21.78 -1.01 -5.61
N ASP A 164 -22.62 0.02 -5.72
CA ASP A 164 -23.28 0.32 -6.98
C ASP A 164 -22.22 0.60 -8.04
N GLN A 165 -22.19 -0.23 -9.09
CA GLN A 165 -21.22 -0.13 -10.18
C GLN A 165 -21.29 1.22 -10.89
N LYS A 166 -22.42 1.93 -10.78
CA LYS A 166 -22.59 3.29 -11.33
C LYS A 166 -21.83 4.37 -10.56
N GLU A 167 -21.50 4.11 -9.30
CA GLU A 167 -20.71 5.04 -8.47
C GLU A 167 -19.20 4.84 -8.65
N ILE A 168 -18.77 3.74 -9.26
CA ILE A 168 -17.36 3.46 -9.49
C ILE A 168 -16.85 4.35 -10.63
N VAL A 169 -15.90 5.22 -10.29
CA VAL A 169 -15.28 6.15 -11.24
C VAL A 169 -13.94 5.61 -11.74
N ASP A 170 -13.17 4.96 -10.86
CA ASP A 170 -11.79 4.58 -11.15
C ASP A 170 -11.27 3.51 -10.18
N THR A 171 -10.90 2.34 -10.68
CA THR A 171 -10.38 1.24 -9.83
C THR A 171 -8.90 1.38 -9.49
N ASN A 172 -8.20 2.35 -10.05
CA ASN A 172 -6.77 2.54 -9.82
C ASN A 172 -6.48 2.95 -8.37
N GLY A 173 -5.57 2.21 -7.73
CA GLY A 173 -5.22 2.45 -6.33
C GLY A 173 -6.23 1.85 -5.34
N ALA A 174 -7.20 1.04 -5.77
CA ALA A 174 -8.05 0.27 -4.87
C ALA A 174 -7.24 -0.70 -4.01
N GLY A 175 -6.23 -1.36 -4.59
CA GLY A 175 -5.28 -2.20 -3.85
C GLY A 175 -4.49 -1.39 -2.83
N ASP A 176 -3.92 -0.26 -3.27
CA ASP A 176 -3.19 0.65 -2.37
C ASP A 176 -4.05 1.15 -1.22
N ALA A 177 -5.31 1.48 -1.53
CA ALA A 177 -6.31 1.92 -0.58
C ALA A 177 -6.61 0.85 0.47
N PHE A 178 -6.83 -0.38 0.00
CA PHE A 178 -7.06 -1.53 0.87
C PHE A 178 -5.90 -1.75 1.83
N VAL A 179 -4.66 -1.74 1.33
CA VAL A 179 -3.47 -1.86 2.16
C VAL A 179 -3.39 -0.71 3.17
N GLY A 180 -3.60 0.53 2.74
CA GLY A 180 -3.58 1.69 3.63
C GLY A 180 -4.61 1.58 4.76
N GLY A 181 -5.85 1.21 4.43
CA GLY A 181 -6.91 0.96 5.42
C GLY A 181 -6.55 -0.17 6.38
N PHE A 182 -6.02 -1.28 5.87
CA PHE A 182 -5.57 -2.41 6.68
C PHE A 182 -4.45 -2.01 7.66
N LEU A 183 -3.42 -1.31 7.19
CA LEU A 183 -2.30 -0.85 8.00
C LEU A 183 -2.74 0.15 9.09
N SER A 184 -3.76 0.97 8.80
CA SER A 184 -4.28 1.96 9.75
C SER A 184 -4.84 1.35 11.04
N GLN A 185 -5.33 0.11 10.97
CA GLN A 185 -5.86 -0.61 12.13
C GLN A 185 -4.81 -1.56 12.71
N LEU A 186 -3.98 -2.16 11.85
CA LEU A 186 -2.91 -3.07 12.27
C LEU A 186 -1.92 -2.39 13.24
N VAL A 187 -1.59 -1.11 13.01
CA VAL A 187 -0.68 -0.35 13.87
C VAL A 187 -1.20 -0.18 15.31
N PHE A 188 -2.50 -0.34 15.52
CA PHE A 188 -3.17 -0.30 16.83
C PHE A 188 -3.55 -1.70 17.35
N ASP A 189 -2.98 -2.77 16.78
CA ASP A 189 -3.22 -4.16 17.16
C ASP A 189 -4.71 -4.56 17.12
N LYS A 190 -5.50 -3.93 16.23
CA LYS A 190 -6.90 -4.29 16.03
C LYS A 190 -7.00 -5.70 15.44
N PRO A 191 -8.12 -6.41 15.65
CA PRO A 191 -8.36 -7.70 15.03
C PRO A 191 -8.21 -7.66 13.50
N LEU A 192 -7.77 -8.76 12.89
CA LEU A 192 -7.61 -8.84 11.43
C LEU A 192 -8.91 -8.56 10.67
N THR A 193 -10.05 -8.93 11.27
CA THR A 193 -11.39 -8.61 10.75
C THR A 193 -11.61 -7.11 10.62
N GLU A 194 -11.24 -6.33 11.64
CA GLU A 194 -11.29 -4.86 11.61
C GLU A 194 -10.30 -4.26 10.62
N CYS A 195 -9.11 -4.85 10.49
CA CYS A 195 -8.13 -4.41 9.51
C CYS A 195 -8.65 -4.61 8.07
N ILE A 196 -9.25 -5.77 7.78
CA ILE A 196 -9.86 -6.04 6.46
C ILE A 196 -11.04 -5.10 6.21
N ARG A 197 -11.90 -4.86 7.23
CA ARG A 197 -13.03 -3.92 7.15
C ARG A 197 -12.57 -2.50 6.81
N ALA A 198 -11.51 -2.02 7.45
CA ALA A 198 -10.91 -0.73 7.15
C ALA A 198 -10.30 -0.68 5.74
N GLY A 199 -9.69 -1.78 5.28
CA GLY A 199 -9.20 -1.91 3.91
C GLY A 199 -10.33 -1.82 2.88
N HIS A 200 -11.42 -2.57 3.05
CA HIS A 200 -12.59 -2.50 2.18
C HIS A 200 -13.23 -1.12 2.19
N TYR A 201 -13.37 -0.50 3.36
CA TYR A 201 -13.85 0.87 3.49
C TYR A 201 -12.99 1.84 2.67
N ALA A 202 -11.67 1.85 2.88
CA ALA A 202 -10.76 2.77 2.20
C ALA A 202 -10.81 2.56 0.67
N ALA A 203 -10.84 1.31 0.21
CA ALA A 203 -11.00 0.99 -1.20
C ALA A 203 -12.34 1.52 -1.75
N SER A 204 -13.44 1.33 -1.03
CA SER A 204 -14.78 1.80 -1.44
C SER A 204 -14.88 3.32 -1.57
N VAL A 205 -14.11 4.07 -0.78
CA VAL A 205 -14.05 5.54 -0.87
C VAL A 205 -13.23 5.97 -2.09
N ILE A 206 -12.09 5.31 -2.30
CA ILE A 206 -11.14 5.70 -3.36
C ILE A 206 -11.67 5.36 -4.75
N ILE A 207 -12.35 4.23 -4.94
CA ILE A 207 -12.84 3.85 -6.28
C ILE A 207 -13.92 4.77 -6.84
N ARG A 208 -14.57 5.58 -5.99
CA ARG A 208 -15.56 6.59 -6.37
C ARG A 208 -14.94 7.92 -6.80
N ARG A 209 -13.62 7.99 -6.90
CA ARG A 209 -12.87 9.22 -7.16
C ARG A 209 -11.78 8.96 -8.18
N THR A 210 -11.40 9.97 -8.96
CA THR A 210 -10.25 9.83 -9.87
C THR A 210 -8.94 9.76 -9.09
N GLY A 211 -8.19 8.70 -9.33
CA GLY A 211 -6.92 8.38 -8.69
C GLY A 211 -7.07 7.96 -7.23
N CYS A 212 -5.94 7.75 -6.56
CA CYS A 212 -5.93 7.45 -5.13
C CYS A 212 -6.11 8.74 -4.30
N THR A 213 -7.35 9.25 -4.26
CA THR A 213 -7.71 10.47 -3.52
C THR A 213 -8.86 10.20 -2.55
N PHE A 214 -8.98 11.01 -1.50
CA PHE A 214 -9.94 10.80 -0.41
C PHE A 214 -10.44 12.15 0.15
N PRO A 215 -11.60 12.19 0.84
CA PRO A 215 -12.08 13.39 1.53
C PRO A 215 -11.18 13.75 2.72
N GLU A 216 -11.39 14.92 3.33
CA GLU A 216 -10.57 15.40 4.45
C GLU A 216 -10.57 14.43 5.65
N LYS A 217 -11.73 13.84 5.97
CA LYS A 217 -11.90 12.92 7.09
C LYS A 217 -12.49 11.58 6.64
N PRO A 218 -12.02 10.45 7.20
CA PRO A 218 -12.70 9.18 7.06
C PRO A 218 -13.97 9.17 7.89
N ASP A 219 -14.96 8.46 7.37
CA ASP A 219 -16.23 8.11 7.99
C ASP A 219 -16.23 6.58 8.25
N PHE A 220 -15.26 6.15 9.05
CA PHE A 220 -15.06 4.75 9.44
C PHE A 220 -15.30 4.60 10.94
N HIS A 221 -16.25 3.76 11.31
CA HIS A 221 -16.71 3.53 12.68
C HIS A 221 -16.75 2.04 12.97
#